data_AF-A0A418PZ94-F1
#
_entry.id   AF-A0A418PZ94-F1
#
_cell.length_a   1.000
_cell.length_b   1.000
_cell.length_c   1.000
_cell.angle_alpha   90.00
_cell.angle_beta   90.00
_cell.angle_gamma   90.00
#
_symmetry.space_group_name_H-M   'P 1'
#
loop_
_entity.id
_entity.type
_entity.pdbx_description
1 polymer ?
#
loop_
_entity_poly.entity_id
_entity_poly.type
_entity_poly.pdbx_seq_one_letter_code
_entity_poly.pdbx_strand_id
1 'polypeptide(L)'
;MTTGQKPHPIETSVEWLAAAALASATCWSVWALTALPVAAVAGAIVTAIVSKLILAAIGRSSTQAIAAAFVPVAFEEATFADELLLDDPLISIDPDSRVVRLFERPDATPGELVTRISDFLGERAAPVSAQVPEYSPVDASAALHAALANIRASLR
;
A
#
# COMPACT_ATOMS: atom_id res chain seq x y z
N MET A 1 -10.05 12.52 -23.30
CA MET A 1 -9.53 13.89 -23.18
C MET A 1 -8.78 13.99 -21.87
N THR A 2 -7.46 13.81 -21.88
CA THR A 2 -6.61 13.96 -20.69
C THR A 2 -6.52 15.45 -20.37
N THR A 3 -7.06 15.86 -19.23
CA THR A 3 -6.92 17.21 -18.70
C THR A 3 -5.44 17.57 -18.64
N GLY A 4 -5.06 18.73 -19.19
CA GLY A 4 -3.67 19.20 -19.33
C GLY A 4 -3.00 19.57 -18.00
N GLN A 5 -2.90 18.59 -17.11
CA GLN A 5 -2.19 18.74 -15.84
C GLN A 5 -0.69 18.59 -16.13
N LYS A 6 0.06 19.67 -15.90
CA LYS A 6 1.51 19.67 -16.07
C LYS A 6 2.10 18.67 -15.08
N PRO A 7 3.00 17.77 -15.53
CA PRO A 7 3.63 16.79 -14.65
C PRO A 7 4.33 17.50 -13.49
N HIS A 8 4.18 16.96 -12.28
CA HIS A 8 4.77 17.59 -11.10
C HIS A 8 6.31 17.43 -11.18
N PRO A 9 7.12 18.45 -10.87
CA PRO A 9 8.58 18.38 -11.03
C PRO A 9 9.23 17.23 -10.25
N ILE A 10 8.61 16.80 -9.16
CA ILE A 10 9.05 15.64 -8.37
C ILE A 10 8.90 14.34 -9.17
N GLU A 11 7.78 14.14 -9.86
CA GLU A 11 7.53 12.93 -10.66
C GLU A 11 8.55 12.83 -11.80
N THR A 12 8.82 13.95 -12.47
CA THR A 12 9.86 14.03 -13.50
C THR A 12 11.23 13.65 -12.93
N SER A 13 11.55 14.10 -11.71
CA SER A 13 12.85 13.80 -11.08
C SER A 13 12.99 12.33 -10.73
N VAL A 14 11.92 11.70 -10.22
CA VAL A 14 11.89 10.27 -9.89
C VAL A 14 12.02 9.41 -11.14
N GLU A 15 11.36 9.77 -12.23
CA GLU A 15 11.46 9.05 -13.51
C GLU A 15 12.89 9.07 -14.06
N TRP A 16 13.56 10.24 -14.00
CA TRP A 16 14.95 10.37 -14.40
C TRP A 16 15.92 9.55 -13.54
N LEU A 17 15.72 9.54 -12.21
CA LEU A 17 16.55 8.75 -11.30
C LEU A 17 16.37 7.24 -11.53
N ALA A 18 15.13 6.77 -11.70
CA ALA A 18 14.84 5.37 -12.00
C ALA A 18 15.48 4.93 -13.33
N ALA A 19 15.35 5.75 -14.38
CA ALA A 19 15.97 5.49 -15.67
C ALA A 19 17.51 5.44 -15.58
N ALA A 20 18.12 6.37 -14.83
CA ALA A 20 19.56 6.41 -14.64
C ALA A 20 20.09 5.19 -13.87
N ALA A 21 19.40 4.74 -12.82
CA ALA A 21 19.79 3.56 -12.04
C ALA A 21 19.71 2.27 -12.87
N LEU A 22 18.69 2.14 -13.72
CA LEU A 22 18.54 0.96 -14.58
C LEU A 22 19.58 0.96 -15.70
N ALA A 23 19.88 2.13 -16.27
CA ALA A 23 20.94 2.29 -17.27
C ALA A 23 22.34 1.97 -16.69
N SER A 24 22.63 2.38 -15.45
CA SER A 24 23.92 2.07 -14.81
C SER A 24 24.06 0.58 -14.49
N ALA A 25 23.01 -0.06 -13.97
CA ALA A 25 23.01 -1.50 -13.68
C ALA A 25 23.20 -2.36 -14.94
N THR A 26 22.56 -1.97 -16.05
CA THR A 26 22.68 -2.68 -17.34
C THR A 26 24.05 -2.47 -17.96
N CYS A 27 24.59 -1.24 -17.92
CA CYS A 27 25.95 -0.94 -18.35
C CYS A 27 26.98 -1.77 -17.58
N TRP A 28 26.86 -1.83 -16.25
CA TRP A 28 27.72 -2.66 -15.40
C TRP A 28 27.66 -4.15 -15.78
N SER A 29 26.44 -4.67 -15.96
CA SER A 29 26.23 -6.07 -16.31
C SER A 29 26.85 -6.44 -17.66
N VAL A 30 26.70 -5.59 -18.68
CA VAL A 30 27.28 -5.85 -20.01
C VAL A 30 28.80 -5.69 -20.00
N TRP A 31 29.33 -4.71 -19.27
CA TRP A 31 30.77 -4.53 -19.10
C TRP A 31 31.42 -5.75 -18.43
N ALA A 32 30.80 -6.25 -17.34
CA ALA A 32 31.26 -7.43 -16.62
C ALA A 32 31.26 -8.71 -17.47
N LEU A 33 30.32 -8.83 -18.43
CA LEU A 33 30.18 -10.04 -19.26
C LEU A 33 31.04 -10.03 -20.53
N THR A 34 31.30 -8.86 -21.12
CA THR A 34 31.87 -8.79 -22.49
C THR A 34 33.26 -8.17 -22.56
N ALA A 35 33.69 -7.41 -21.54
CA ALA A 35 34.94 -6.64 -21.53
C ALA A 35 35.15 -5.70 -22.75
N LEU A 36 34.13 -5.49 -23.58
CA LEU A 36 34.17 -4.66 -24.79
C LEU A 36 33.35 -3.39 -24.57
N PRO A 37 33.98 -2.19 -24.51
CA PRO A 37 33.28 -0.96 -24.14
C PRO A 37 32.18 -0.56 -25.13
N VAL A 38 32.33 -0.91 -26.41
CA VAL A 38 31.33 -0.61 -27.45
C VAL A 38 30.06 -1.44 -27.27
N ALA A 39 30.18 -2.71 -26.85
CA ALA A 39 29.03 -3.57 -26.60
C ALA A 39 28.21 -3.11 -25.39
N ALA A 40 28.87 -2.56 -24.36
CA ALA A 40 28.22 -1.99 -23.18
C ALA A 40 27.35 -0.77 -23.52
N VAL A 41 27.86 0.15 -24.34
CA VAL A 41 27.10 1.34 -24.77
C VAL A 41 25.89 0.94 -25.62
N ALA A 42 26.07 0.03 -26.58
CA ALA A 42 24.97 -0.46 -27.40
C ALA A 42 23.88 -1.16 -26.56
N GLY A 43 24.27 -1.99 -25.58
CA GLY A 43 23.35 -2.64 -24.66
C GLY A 43 22.55 -1.66 -23.80
N ALA A 44 23.20 -0.61 -23.29
CA ALA A 44 22.53 0.43 -22.51
C ALA A 44 21.49 1.20 -23.35
N ILE A 45 21.82 1.55 -24.59
CA ILE A 45 20.89 2.25 -25.51
C ILE A 45 19.68 1.37 -25.82
N VAL A 46 19.90 0.10 -26.17
CA VAL A 46 18.80 -0.84 -26.46
C VAL A 46 17.89 -1.01 -25.25
N THR A 47 18.48 -1.17 -24.06
CA THR A 47 17.69 -1.34 -22.83
C THR A 47 16.88 -0.10 -22.48
N ALA A 48 17.44 1.10 -22.68
CA ALA A 48 16.71 2.36 -22.49
C ALA A 48 15.53 2.50 -23.47
N ILE A 49 15.71 2.13 -24.74
CA ILE A 49 14.64 2.14 -25.75
C ILE A 49 13.53 1.15 -25.39
N VAL A 50 13.89 -0.09 -25.05
CA VAL A 50 12.93 -1.13 -24.67
C VAL A 50 12.18 -0.73 -23.39
N SER A 51 12.87 -0.19 -22.39
CA SER A 51 12.25 0.30 -21.15
C SER A 51 11.24 1.40 -21.44
N LYS A 52 11.58 2.39 -22.29
CA LYS A 52 10.62 3.42 -22.71
C LYS A 52 9.41 2.87 -23.45
N LEU A 53 9.59 1.88 -24.32
CA LEU A 53 8.48 1.24 -25.04
C LEU A 53 7.56 0.50 -24.08
N ILE A 54 8.12 -0.20 -23.08
CA ILE A 54 7.36 -0.90 -22.04
C ILE A 54 6.60 0.10 -21.17
N LEU A 55 7.25 1.18 -20.71
CA LEU A 55 6.58 2.23 -19.94
C LEU A 55 5.44 2.88 -20.74
N ALA A 56 5.65 3.16 -22.03
CA ALA A 56 4.62 3.72 -22.90
C ALA A 56 3.45 2.74 -23.12
N ALA A 57 3.72 1.44 -23.21
CA ALA A 57 2.70 0.40 -23.33
C ALA A 57 1.88 0.26 -22.03
N ILE A 58 2.57 0.21 -20.88
CA ILE A 58 1.93 0.10 -19.56
C ILE A 58 1.11 1.35 -19.27
N GLY A 59 1.65 2.55 -19.50
CA GLY A 59 0.96 3.83 -19.27
C GLY A 59 -0.33 4.00 -20.10
N ARG A 60 -0.37 3.45 -21.33
CA ARG A 60 -1.59 3.41 -22.15
C ARG A 60 -2.62 2.42 -21.62
N SER A 61 -2.17 1.26 -21.11
CA SER A 61 -3.08 0.25 -20.53
C SER A 61 -3.63 0.67 -19.15
N SER A 62 -2.82 1.37 -18.34
CA SER A 62 -3.20 1.74 -16.97
C SER A 62 -4.20 2.89 -16.93
N THR A 63 -4.11 3.86 -17.85
CA THR A 63 -5.11 4.95 -17.93
C THR A 63 -6.49 4.43 -18.32
N GLN A 64 -6.57 3.35 -19.11
CA GLN A 64 -7.84 2.68 -19.41
C GLN A 64 -8.33 1.80 -18.24
N ALA A 65 -7.42 1.12 -17.53
CA ALA A 65 -7.79 0.31 -16.37
C ALA A 65 -8.26 1.16 -15.17
N ILE A 66 -7.61 2.30 -14.91
CA ILE A 66 -7.98 3.21 -13.81
C ILE A 66 -9.31 3.93 -14.12
N ALA A 67 -9.56 4.28 -15.40
CA ALA A 67 -10.83 4.87 -15.81
C ALA A 67 -12.00 3.88 -15.82
N ALA A 68 -11.74 2.58 -16.01
CA ALA A 68 -12.76 1.53 -15.99
C ALA A 68 -13.04 0.98 -14.57
N ALA A 69 -12.09 1.08 -13.64
CA ALA A 69 -12.21 0.51 -12.29
C ALA A 69 -12.99 1.38 -11.30
N PHE A 70 -13.14 2.69 -11.57
CA PHE A 70 -13.97 3.58 -10.78
C PHE A 70 -15.25 3.92 -11.55
N VAL A 71 -16.19 2.98 -11.56
CA VAL A 71 -17.60 3.36 -11.72
C VAL A 71 -18.03 3.86 -10.34
N PRO A 72 -18.16 5.19 -10.11
CA PRO A 72 -18.70 5.66 -8.85
C PRO A 72 -20.09 5.05 -8.72
N VAL A 73 -20.26 4.16 -7.74
CA VAL A 73 -21.59 3.72 -7.33
C VAL A 73 -22.29 4.99 -6.86
N ALA A 74 -23.34 5.39 -7.56
CA ALA A 74 -24.20 6.47 -7.10
C ALA A 74 -24.84 5.98 -5.80
N PHE A 75 -24.29 6.45 -4.68
CA PHE A 75 -24.96 6.28 -3.40
C PHE A 75 -26.28 7.03 -3.50
N GLU A 76 -27.39 6.39 -3.12
CA GLU A 76 -28.64 7.12 -2.90
C GLU A 76 -28.33 8.27 -1.96
N GLU A 77 -28.66 9.49 -2.41
CA GLU A 77 -28.48 10.71 -1.65
C GLU A 77 -29.39 10.56 -0.42
N ALA A 78 -28.82 10.08 0.69
CA ALA A 78 -29.54 9.88 1.92
C ALA A 78 -30.18 11.21 2.27
N THR A 79 -31.51 11.28 2.16
CA THR A 79 -32.27 12.42 2.63
C THR A 79 -31.88 12.62 4.09
N PHE A 80 -31.32 13.79 4.41
CA PHE A 80 -30.81 14.22 5.72
C PHE A 80 -31.83 14.17 6.89
N ALA A 81 -32.93 13.43 6.75
CA ALA A 81 -33.96 13.25 7.75
C ALA A 81 -33.61 12.21 8.81
N ASP A 82 -32.68 11.28 8.53
CA ASP A 82 -32.06 10.44 9.55
C ASP A 82 -30.68 11.01 9.87
N GLU A 83 -30.69 12.06 10.67
CA GLU A 83 -29.52 12.52 11.40
C GLU A 83 -28.88 11.30 12.06
N LEU A 84 -27.62 10.98 11.71
CA LEU A 84 -26.84 9.93 12.37
C LEU A 84 -26.59 10.40 13.81
N LEU A 85 -27.61 10.28 14.64
CA LEU A 85 -27.52 10.39 16.09
C LEU A 85 -26.60 9.25 16.51
N LEU A 86 -25.34 9.58 16.81
CA LEU A 86 -24.47 8.72 17.59
C LEU A 86 -25.04 8.67 19.01
N ASP A 87 -26.18 8.00 19.18
CA ASP A 87 -26.85 7.79 20.46
C ASP A 87 -26.14 6.75 21.32
N ASP A 88 -25.09 6.12 20.79
CA ASP A 88 -24.23 5.24 21.58
C ASP A 88 -23.25 6.13 22.36
N PRO A 89 -23.45 6.34 23.68
CA PRO A 89 -22.49 7.08 24.46
C PRO A 89 -21.15 6.36 24.31
N LEU A 90 -20.12 7.08 23.85
CA LEU A 90 -18.74 6.58 23.88
C LEU A 90 -18.53 5.98 25.26
N ILE A 91 -18.48 4.64 25.34
CA ILE A 91 -18.27 3.90 26.58
C ILE A 91 -17.11 4.61 27.26
N SER A 92 -17.35 5.12 28.46
CA SER A 92 -16.36 5.90 29.20
C SER A 92 -15.06 5.12 29.17
N ILE A 93 -14.09 5.63 28.40
CA ILE A 93 -12.84 4.91 28.19
C ILE A 93 -12.18 4.89 29.56
N ASP A 94 -11.98 3.68 30.08
CA ASP A 94 -11.31 3.49 31.37
C ASP A 94 -10.00 4.28 31.35
N PRO A 95 -9.72 5.15 32.34
CA PRO A 95 -8.42 5.84 32.42
C PRO A 95 -7.25 4.86 32.41
N ASP A 96 -7.45 3.61 32.85
CA ASP A 96 -6.44 2.55 32.80
C ASP A 96 -6.38 1.83 31.44
N SER A 97 -7.19 2.25 30.46
CA SER A 97 -7.18 1.73 29.11
C SER A 97 -5.80 1.91 28.49
N ARG A 98 -5.25 0.82 27.99
CA ARG A 98 -3.90 0.75 27.41
C ARG A 98 -3.64 1.79 26.33
N VAL A 99 -4.67 2.14 25.56
CA VAL A 99 -4.58 3.16 24.52
C VAL A 99 -4.45 4.55 25.13
N VAL A 100 -5.19 4.83 26.21
CA VAL A 100 -5.09 6.10 26.96
C VAL A 100 -3.69 6.27 27.52
N ARG A 101 -3.12 5.21 28.12
CA ARG A 101 -1.75 5.21 28.67
C ARG A 101 -0.67 5.51 27.63
N LEU A 102 -0.88 5.12 26.37
CA LEU A 102 0.06 5.42 25.29
C LEU A 102 0.15 6.93 25.01
N PHE A 103 -0.95 7.64 25.21
CA PHE A 103 -1.12 9.06 24.89
C PHE A 103 -1.20 9.98 26.12
N GLU A 104 -0.97 9.47 27.34
CA GLU A 104 -0.96 10.25 28.60
C GLU A 104 0.03 11.43 28.60
N ARG A 105 1.07 11.39 27.74
CA ARG A 105 2.00 12.51 27.53
C ARG A 105 1.71 13.18 26.20
N PRO A 106 0.97 14.31 26.19
CA PRO A 106 0.62 15.01 24.95
C PRO A 106 1.83 15.61 24.22
N ASP A 107 2.95 15.82 24.93
CA ASP A 107 4.15 16.47 24.38
C ASP A 107 5.23 15.48 23.92
N ALA A 108 4.90 14.20 23.76
CA ALA A 108 5.87 13.22 23.28
C ALA A 108 6.29 13.54 21.83
N THR A 109 7.60 13.61 21.59
CA THR A 109 8.09 13.76 20.22
C THR A 109 7.76 12.50 19.40
N PRO A 110 7.61 12.59 18.07
CA PRO A 110 7.30 11.42 17.25
C PRO A 110 8.24 10.23 17.46
N GLY A 111 9.53 10.49 17.72
CA GLY A 111 10.52 9.44 18.03
C GLY A 111 10.25 8.72 19.35
N GLU A 112 9.85 9.45 20.38
CA GLU A 112 9.51 8.89 21.70
C GLU A 112 8.19 8.12 21.69
N LEU A 113 7.26 8.48 20.80
CA LEU A 113 6.04 7.72 20.62
C LEU A 113 6.33 6.36 19.99
N VAL A 114 7.24 6.30 19.01
CA VAL A 114 7.64 5.05 18.36
C VAL A 114 8.35 4.11 19.32
N THR A 115 9.26 4.62 20.16
CA THR A 115 9.91 3.79 21.19
C THR A 115 8.89 3.26 22.18
N ARG A 116 7.95 4.10 22.65
CA ARG A 116 6.88 3.69 23.56
C ARG A 116 5.98 2.61 22.94
N ILE A 117 5.59 2.75 21.67
CA ILE A 117 4.81 1.74 20.95
C ILE A 117 5.61 0.42 20.89
N SER A 118 6.90 0.50 20.60
CA SER A 118 7.77 -0.67 20.48
C SER A 118 7.92 -1.41 21.82
N ASP A 119 8.16 -0.68 22.90
CA ASP A 119 8.24 -1.22 24.26
C ASP A 119 6.92 -1.88 24.66
N PHE A 120 5.80 -1.21 24.38
CA PHE A 120 4.45 -1.67 24.73
C PHE A 120 3.98 -2.88 23.92
N LEU A 121 4.48 -3.04 22.70
CA LEU A 121 4.28 -4.24 21.88
C LEU A 121 5.23 -5.39 22.29
N GLY A 122 6.44 -5.07 22.74
CA GLY A 122 7.41 -6.04 23.23
C GLY A 122 7.00 -6.70 24.55
N GLU A 123 6.34 -5.95 25.43
CA GLU A 123 5.84 -6.45 26.73
C GLU A 123 4.69 -7.47 26.59
N ARG A 124 4.11 -7.61 25.39
CA ARG A 124 3.01 -8.54 25.05
C ARG A 124 3.41 -10.03 25.05
N ALA A 125 4.68 -10.37 25.31
CA ALA A 125 5.08 -11.78 25.43
C ALA A 125 4.61 -12.47 26.73
N ALA A 126 3.95 -11.75 27.65
CA ALA A 126 3.27 -12.37 28.80
C ALA A 126 1.80 -12.69 28.45
N PRO A 127 1.31 -13.91 28.74
CA PRO A 127 -0.07 -14.29 28.42
C PRO A 127 -1.04 -13.49 29.30
N VAL A 128 -1.81 -12.60 28.66
CA VAL A 128 -2.94 -11.90 29.28
C VAL A 128 -4.01 -12.94 29.61
N SER A 129 -3.91 -13.53 30.80
CA SER A 129 -5.00 -14.25 31.44
C SER A 129 -5.97 -13.24 32.04
N ALA A 130 -6.87 -12.70 31.24
CA ALA A 130 -8.05 -11.98 31.71
C ALA A 130 -9.12 -11.96 30.61
N GLN A 131 -10.03 -12.94 30.70
CA GLN A 131 -11.42 -12.90 30.24
C GLN A 131 -11.68 -12.23 28.87
N VAL A 132 -11.22 -12.87 27.81
CA VAL A 132 -11.81 -12.69 26.47
C VAL A 132 -12.97 -13.71 26.37
N PRO A 133 -14.21 -13.31 26.07
CA PRO A 133 -15.28 -14.27 25.79
C PRO A 133 -14.80 -15.19 24.66
N GLU A 134 -14.99 -16.51 24.81
CA GLU A 134 -14.51 -17.56 23.90
C GLU A 134 -14.61 -17.15 22.43
N TYR A 135 -13.54 -16.55 21.91
CA TYR A 135 -13.37 -16.35 20.49
C TYR A 135 -12.87 -17.70 20.00
N SER A 136 -13.82 -18.60 19.67
CA SER A 136 -13.48 -19.77 18.87
C SER A 136 -12.73 -19.23 17.66
N PRO A 137 -11.43 -19.57 17.48
CA PRO A 137 -10.69 -19.08 16.33
C PRO A 137 -11.40 -19.66 15.11
N VAL A 138 -12.20 -18.84 14.44
CA VAL A 138 -12.74 -19.16 13.14
C VAL A 138 -11.50 -19.37 12.29
N ASP A 139 -11.24 -20.61 11.92
CA ASP A 139 -10.07 -20.99 11.15
C ASP A 139 -10.11 -20.23 9.82
N ALA A 140 -9.38 -19.12 9.76
CA ALA A 140 -9.38 -18.21 8.62
C ALA A 140 -8.94 -18.93 7.35
N SER A 141 -8.11 -19.97 7.47
CA SER A 141 -7.71 -20.82 6.36
C SER A 141 -8.88 -21.63 5.82
N ALA A 142 -9.73 -22.17 6.68
CA ALA A 142 -10.95 -22.88 6.27
C ALA A 142 -11.94 -21.94 5.56
N ALA A 143 -12.14 -20.73 6.08
CA ALA A 143 -13.01 -19.72 5.45
C ALA A 143 -12.48 -19.28 4.07
N LEU A 144 -11.17 -19.08 3.92
CA LEU A 144 -10.54 -18.75 2.64
C LEU A 144 -10.68 -19.88 1.62
N HIS A 145 -10.45 -21.14 2.04
CA HIS A 145 -10.63 -22.29 1.17
C HIS A 145 -12.06 -22.45 0.70
N ALA A 146 -13.04 -22.23 1.58
CA ALA A 146 -14.46 -22.25 1.22
C ALA A 146 -14.80 -21.14 0.20
N ALA A 147 -14.29 -19.91 0.41
CA ALA A 147 -14.50 -18.81 -0.52
C ALA A 147 -13.91 -19.10 -1.92
N LEU A 148 -12.68 -19.63 -1.98
CA LEU A 148 -12.03 -20.00 -3.25
C LEU A 148 -12.75 -21.15 -3.97
N ALA A 149 -13.26 -22.14 -3.23
CA ALA A 149 -14.06 -23.21 -3.79
C ALA A 149 -15.34 -22.68 -4.46
N ASN A 150 -15.98 -21.70 -3.83
CA ASN A 150 -17.20 -21.07 -4.34
C ASN A 150 -16.93 -20.27 -5.63
N ILE A 151 -15.84 -19.49 -5.67
CA ILE A 151 -15.40 -18.77 -6.89
C ILE A 151 -15.09 -19.74 -8.04
N ARG A 152 -14.46 -20.88 -7.73
CA ARG A 152 -14.16 -21.90 -8.75
C ARG A 152 -15.44 -22.57 -9.29
N ALA A 153 -16.44 -22.76 -8.44
CA ALA A 153 -17.73 -23.31 -8.84
C ALA A 153 -18.52 -22.33 -9.73
N SER A 154 -18.48 -21.02 -9.46
CA SER A 154 -19.19 -20.02 -10.26
C SER A 154 -18.61 -19.78 -11.66
N LEU A 155 -17.38 -20.24 -11.91
CA LEU A 155 -16.67 -20.08 -13.20
C LEU A 155 -16.83 -21.28 -14.14
N ARG A 156 -17.53 -22.33 -13.71
CA ARG A 156 -17.90 -23.49 -14.55
C ARG A 156 -19.36 -23.40 -14.95
#